data_AF-A0A532AVZ1-F1
#
_entry.id   AF-A0A532AVZ1-F1
#
_cell.length_a   1.000
_cell.length_b   1.000
_cell.length_c   1.000
_cell.angle_alpha   90.00
_cell.angle_beta   90.00
_cell.angle_gamma   90.00
#
_symmetry.space_group_name_H-M   'P 1'
#
loop_
_entity.id
_entity.type
_entity.pdbx_description
1 polymer ?
#
loop_
_entity_poly.entity_id
_entity_poly.type
_entity_poly.pdbx_seq_one_letter_code
_entity_poly.pdbx_strand_id
1 'polypeptide(L)'
;MASVLLTKRIEFAAAHRYIKPEWDEAKNRAVFGLCYNPPAHGHNYMVEVTVLGEVDPKTGMVVNLFDLKRVLLDVLEEFDHKNLNLDMSYFTDRIPTSENLARLLWAKLELQKDIGTLHTIRLYEDEDLYAEVTAVAGLDVATVTRRYSFTSVQDGNQGREWDCFVSVHGPIDPVTGMVTDIGALNRLSNWSSISGSNWPFLFQLADSRTCVSCSLGTCSSNLQGDGAAFVRLGCSMKTGLIFGLLMLCLLWPAVARSAEDGEAIERTVKDAAMAAATFSEARDKQSVLKLYTKDYVGIQDGETEGRDSIEKWLSDYESELDKGSTLRFIGAVSNLQVRLTGSTAWATYDYVFQAIRKGDFEAQDSGQCTALLRKEGPLWLIFHEHCSKTRSGFGK
;
A
#
# COMPACT_ATOMS: atom_id res chain seq x y z
N MET A 1 -15.83 -33.16 13.18
CA MET A 1 -14.75 -33.62 12.28
C MET A 1 -13.49 -32.82 12.62
N ALA A 2 -12.34 -33.06 11.98
CA ALA A 2 -11.17 -32.21 12.22
C ALA A 2 -11.46 -30.79 11.69
N SER A 3 -11.33 -29.77 12.53
CA SER A 3 -11.38 -28.38 12.09
C SER A 3 -10.08 -28.04 11.38
N VAL A 4 -10.19 -27.35 10.24
CA VAL A 4 -9.04 -26.98 9.39
C VAL A 4 -9.03 -25.46 9.20
N LEU A 5 -7.82 -24.91 9.08
CA LEU A 5 -7.60 -23.51 8.71
C LEU A 5 -7.43 -23.40 7.20
N LEU A 6 -8.18 -22.49 6.59
CA LEU A 6 -8.08 -22.16 5.19
C LEU A 6 -7.71 -20.69 5.04
N THR A 7 -6.61 -20.41 4.35
CA THR A 7 -6.16 -19.04 4.07
C THR A 7 -6.39 -18.67 2.61
N LYS A 8 -7.00 -17.51 2.37
CA LYS A 8 -7.12 -16.90 1.04
C LYS A 8 -6.38 -15.58 1.01
N ARG A 9 -5.62 -15.37 -0.07
CA ARG A 9 -4.79 -14.19 -0.31
C ARG A 9 -5.39 -13.35 -1.45
N ILE A 10 -5.46 -12.02 -1.28
CA ILE A 10 -6.06 -11.07 -2.24
C ILE A 10 -5.48 -9.65 -2.09
N GLU A 11 -5.52 -8.86 -3.17
CA GLU A 11 -4.91 -7.51 -3.23
C GLU A 11 -5.95 -6.40 -3.45
N PHE A 12 -5.60 -5.22 -2.94
CA PHE A 12 -6.21 -3.93 -3.27
C PHE A 12 -5.15 -2.81 -3.19
N ALA A 13 -5.32 -1.74 -3.94
CA ALA A 13 -4.43 -0.59 -3.89
C ALA A 13 -5.06 0.52 -3.04
N ALA A 14 -4.30 1.16 -2.16
CA ALA A 14 -4.77 2.34 -1.46
C ALA A 14 -3.60 3.22 -1.06
N ALA A 15 -3.87 4.50 -0.82
CA ALA A 15 -2.86 5.39 -0.27
C ALA A 15 -3.28 6.00 1.05
N HIS A 16 -2.27 6.43 1.78
CA HIS A 16 -2.46 6.99 3.09
C HIS A 16 -1.30 7.89 3.50
N ARG A 17 -1.49 8.52 4.65
CA ARG A 17 -0.49 9.29 5.37
C ARG A 17 -0.70 9.09 6.86
N TYR A 18 0.38 8.83 7.57
CA TYR A 18 0.37 8.81 9.02
C TYR A 18 0.51 10.23 9.54
N ILE A 19 -0.57 10.78 10.08
CA ILE A 19 -0.60 12.13 10.61
C ILE A 19 -1.51 12.21 11.82
N LYS A 20 -1.03 12.90 12.86
CA LYS A 20 -1.83 13.35 14.00
C LYS A 20 -1.96 14.88 13.91
N PRO A 21 -3.12 15.42 13.48
CA PRO A 21 -3.28 16.85 13.23
C PRO A 21 -3.02 17.75 14.45
N GLU A 22 -3.15 17.20 15.66
CA GLU A 22 -2.91 17.90 16.92
C GLU A 22 -1.42 18.01 17.29
N TRP A 23 -0.54 17.33 16.54
CA TRP A 23 0.90 17.37 16.75
C TRP A 23 1.58 18.33 15.78
N ASP A 24 2.68 18.94 16.21
CA ASP A 24 3.53 19.72 15.31
C ASP A 24 4.24 18.82 14.28
N GLU A 25 4.85 19.46 13.28
CA GLU A 25 5.55 18.76 12.20
C GLU A 25 6.72 17.92 12.73
N ALA A 26 7.49 18.47 13.68
CA ALA A 26 8.69 17.82 14.22
C ALA A 26 8.31 16.51 14.92
N LYS A 27 7.24 16.53 15.72
CA LYS A 27 6.74 15.35 16.42
C LYS A 27 6.16 14.32 15.45
N ASN A 28 5.34 14.74 14.48
CA ASN A 28 4.82 13.81 13.47
C ASN A 28 5.96 13.13 12.70
N ARG A 29 6.97 13.89 12.28
CA ARG A 29 8.15 13.35 11.58
C ARG A 29 8.96 12.41 12.45
N ALA A 30 9.12 12.71 13.74
CA ALA A 30 9.84 11.85 14.67
C ALA A 30 9.13 10.52 14.94
N VAL A 31 7.80 10.51 14.98
CA VAL A 31 7.00 9.31 15.28
C VAL A 31 6.71 8.47 14.05
N PHE A 32 6.37 9.09 12.92
CA PHE A 32 5.89 8.37 11.73
C PHE A 32 6.92 8.32 10.59
N GLY A 33 8.05 9.02 10.73
CA GLY A 33 9.13 8.99 9.74
C GLY A 33 8.66 9.34 8.32
N LEU A 34 8.98 8.47 7.36
CA LEU A 34 8.64 8.66 5.95
C LEU A 34 7.12 8.58 5.70
N CYS A 35 6.37 7.83 6.51
CA CYS A 35 4.92 7.68 6.37
C CYS A 35 4.15 8.98 6.67
N TYR A 36 4.80 9.98 7.31
CA TYR A 36 4.26 11.32 7.50
C TYR A 36 4.48 12.27 6.32
N ASN A 37 5.34 11.91 5.35
CA ASN A 37 5.67 12.84 4.28
C ASN A 37 4.42 13.24 3.45
N PRO A 38 4.24 14.54 3.15
CA PRO A 38 3.15 14.99 2.29
C PRO A 38 3.42 14.61 0.81
N PRO A 39 2.38 14.41 -0.02
CA PRO A 39 0.94 14.43 0.33
C PRO A 39 0.45 13.22 1.11
N ALA A 40 0.99 12.06 0.72
CA ALA A 40 0.63 10.70 1.07
C ALA A 40 1.60 9.78 0.31
N HIS A 41 1.49 8.48 0.55
CA HIS A 41 2.15 7.42 -0.20
C HIS A 41 1.15 6.27 -0.39
N GLY A 42 1.38 5.45 -1.41
CA GLY A 42 0.49 4.36 -1.79
C GLY A 42 1.12 2.98 -1.62
N HIS A 43 0.27 1.99 -1.39
CA HIS A 43 0.64 0.59 -1.28
C HIS A 43 -0.31 -0.30 -2.07
N ASN A 44 0.24 -1.39 -2.61
CA ASN A 44 -0.54 -2.54 -3.02
C ASN A 44 -0.67 -3.46 -1.82
N TYR A 45 -1.71 -3.22 -1.04
CA TYR A 45 -1.99 -4.03 0.12
C TYR A 45 -2.33 -5.45 -0.31
N MET A 46 -1.74 -6.39 0.40
CA MET A 46 -2.09 -7.79 0.28
C MET A 46 -2.73 -8.25 1.58
N VAL A 47 -3.89 -8.89 1.48
CA VAL A 47 -4.63 -9.42 2.63
C VAL A 47 -4.64 -10.94 2.56
N GLU A 48 -4.14 -11.58 3.61
CA GLU A 48 -4.38 -12.98 3.89
C GLU A 48 -5.47 -13.09 4.95
N VAL A 49 -6.59 -13.73 4.59
CA VAL A 49 -7.70 -14.02 5.50
C VAL A 49 -7.74 -15.51 5.75
N THR A 50 -7.55 -15.89 7.02
CA THR A 50 -7.65 -17.27 7.48
C THR A 50 -8.98 -17.49 8.17
N VAL A 51 -9.69 -18.53 7.75
CA VAL A 51 -10.95 -18.98 8.34
C VAL A 51 -10.81 -20.38 8.92
N LEU A 52 -11.47 -20.61 10.05
CA LEU A 52 -11.60 -21.89 10.71
C LEU A 52 -12.98 -22.48 10.40
N GLY A 53 -13.02 -23.76 10.07
CA GLY A 53 -14.27 -24.50 9.99
C GLY A 53 -14.07 -26.00 9.84
N GLU A 54 -15.18 -26.75 9.90
CA GLU A 54 -15.17 -28.18 9.67
C GLU A 54 -15.17 -28.49 8.17
N VAL A 55 -14.45 -29.54 7.78
CA VAL A 55 -14.49 -30.03 6.40
C VAL A 55 -15.83 -30.71 6.15
N ASP A 56 -16.61 -30.20 5.19
CA ASP A 56 -17.84 -30.84 4.75
C ASP A 56 -17.54 -32.23 4.14
N PRO A 57 -18.17 -33.32 4.61
CA PRO A 57 -17.81 -34.68 4.22
C PRO A 57 -18.26 -35.04 2.80
N LYS A 58 -19.15 -34.26 2.19
CA LYS A 58 -19.63 -34.45 0.81
C LYS A 58 -18.76 -33.69 -0.19
N THR A 59 -18.35 -32.48 0.17
CA THR A 59 -17.62 -31.59 -0.74
C THR A 59 -16.11 -31.56 -0.50
N GLY A 60 -15.64 -31.95 0.69
CA GLY A 60 -14.24 -31.87 1.09
C GLY A 60 -13.75 -30.45 1.37
N MET A 61 -14.65 -29.48 1.52
CA MET A 61 -14.32 -28.05 1.69
C MET A 61 -14.73 -27.53 3.07
N VAL A 62 -13.97 -26.58 3.60
CA VAL A 62 -14.36 -25.78 4.78
C VAL A 62 -15.38 -24.71 4.37
N VAL A 63 -15.07 -24.01 3.28
CA VAL A 63 -15.93 -23.04 2.61
C VAL A 63 -15.65 -23.13 1.12
N ASN A 64 -16.65 -22.82 0.30
CA ASN A 64 -16.47 -22.70 -1.14
C ASN A 64 -15.51 -21.53 -1.46
N LEU A 65 -14.41 -21.83 -2.15
CA LEU A 65 -13.39 -20.83 -2.50
C LEU A 65 -13.91 -19.71 -3.39
N PHE A 66 -14.96 -19.96 -4.18
CA PHE A 66 -15.61 -18.92 -4.99
C PHE A 66 -16.37 -17.94 -4.12
N ASP A 67 -17.12 -18.43 -3.13
CA ASP A 67 -17.88 -17.59 -2.20
C ASP A 67 -16.92 -16.80 -1.30
N LEU A 68 -15.86 -17.44 -0.78
CA LEU A 68 -14.82 -16.75 -0.01
C LEU A 68 -14.18 -15.63 -0.84
N LYS A 69 -13.79 -15.89 -2.09
CA LYS A 69 -13.21 -14.86 -2.97
C LYS A 69 -14.21 -13.72 -3.22
N ARG A 70 -15.48 -14.02 -3.49
CA ARG A 70 -16.51 -12.99 -3.71
C ARG A 70 -16.66 -12.08 -2.50
N VAL A 71 -16.86 -12.65 -1.32
CA VAL A 71 -17.02 -11.87 -0.08
C VAL A 71 -15.81 -11.00 0.22
N LEU A 72 -14.59 -11.53 0.03
CA LEU A 72 -13.37 -10.76 0.21
C LEU A 72 -13.30 -9.59 -0.78
N LEU A 73 -13.64 -9.82 -2.05
CA LEU A 73 -13.68 -8.76 -3.07
C LEU A 73 -14.71 -7.67 -2.73
N ASP A 74 -15.92 -8.07 -2.36
CA ASP A 74 -17.01 -7.14 -2.03
C ASP A 74 -16.65 -6.23 -0.85
N VAL A 75 -15.91 -6.75 0.15
CA VAL A 75 -15.42 -5.95 1.28
C VAL A 75 -14.26 -5.03 0.86
N LEU A 76 -13.35 -5.50 0.01
CA LEU A 76 -12.15 -4.75 -0.37
C LEU A 76 -12.39 -3.69 -1.44
N GLU A 77 -13.44 -3.82 -2.26
CA GLU A 77 -13.82 -2.84 -3.28
C GLU A 77 -13.98 -1.42 -2.70
N GLU A 78 -14.44 -1.31 -1.45
CA GLU A 78 -14.59 -0.03 -0.77
C GLU A 78 -13.25 0.69 -0.53
N PHE A 79 -12.16 -0.05 -0.40
CA PHE A 79 -10.82 0.46 -0.11
C PHE A 79 -9.95 0.60 -1.36
N ASP A 80 -10.29 -0.12 -2.42
CA ASP A 80 -9.51 -0.17 -3.64
C ASP A 80 -9.51 1.19 -4.35
N HIS A 81 -8.31 1.63 -4.73
CA HIS A 81 -8.03 2.92 -5.37
C HIS A 81 -8.55 4.13 -4.58
N LYS A 82 -8.48 4.05 -3.23
CA LYS A 82 -8.86 5.14 -2.31
C LYS A 82 -7.67 5.77 -1.61
N ASN A 83 -7.85 7.04 -1.24
CA ASN A 83 -7.07 7.66 -0.20
C ASN A 83 -7.74 7.39 1.14
N LEU A 84 -7.12 6.57 1.99
CA LEU A 84 -7.69 6.18 3.27
C LEU A 84 -7.97 7.38 4.18
N ASN A 85 -7.14 8.43 4.16
CA ASN A 85 -7.37 9.60 4.99
C ASN A 85 -8.50 10.51 4.49
N LEU A 86 -8.68 10.61 3.16
CA LEU A 86 -9.56 11.62 2.55
C LEU A 86 -10.92 11.04 2.13
N ASP A 87 -10.94 9.79 1.66
CA ASP A 87 -12.14 9.18 1.08
C ASP A 87 -12.90 8.32 2.10
N MET A 88 -12.24 7.92 3.19
CA MET A 88 -12.78 6.92 4.13
C MET A 88 -13.04 7.51 5.51
N SER A 89 -14.31 7.66 5.87
CA SER A 89 -14.73 8.23 7.16
C SER A 89 -14.18 7.50 8.40
N TYR A 90 -13.82 6.21 8.26
CA TYR A 90 -13.22 5.40 9.32
C TYR A 90 -11.88 5.94 9.85
N PHE A 91 -11.18 6.74 9.05
CA PHE A 91 -9.86 7.29 9.38
C PHE A 91 -9.89 8.80 9.66
N THR A 92 -11.08 9.35 9.93
CA THR A 92 -11.20 10.75 10.39
C THR A 92 -10.53 10.95 11.74
N ASP A 93 -10.72 9.98 12.65
CA ASP A 93 -10.29 10.08 14.05
C ASP A 93 -9.15 9.07 14.36
N ARG A 94 -8.73 8.32 13.35
CA ARG A 94 -7.81 7.18 13.46
C ARG A 94 -6.79 7.23 12.34
N ILE A 95 -5.54 6.96 12.69
CA ILE A 95 -4.46 6.91 11.70
C ILE A 95 -4.57 5.58 10.92
N PRO A 96 -4.53 5.59 9.58
CA PRO A 96 -4.69 4.40 8.74
C PRO A 96 -3.43 3.51 8.72
N THR A 97 -2.91 3.18 9.90
CA THR A 97 -1.83 2.21 10.07
C THR A 97 -2.25 0.82 9.63
N SER A 98 -1.31 -0.03 9.24
CA SER A 98 -1.60 -1.42 8.88
C SER A 98 -2.33 -2.17 9.99
N GLU A 99 -2.02 -1.91 11.26
CA GLU A 99 -2.72 -2.51 12.40
C GLU A 99 -4.18 -2.03 12.49
N ASN A 100 -4.43 -0.73 12.34
CA ASN A 100 -5.80 -0.20 12.37
C ASN A 100 -6.62 -0.62 11.15
N LEU A 101 -5.99 -0.72 9.97
CA LEU A 101 -6.64 -1.20 8.77
C LEU A 101 -6.97 -2.70 8.89
N ALA A 102 -6.06 -3.53 9.40
CA ALA A 102 -6.33 -4.94 9.67
C ALA A 102 -7.51 -5.14 10.65
N ARG A 103 -7.60 -4.32 11.71
CA ARG A 103 -8.76 -4.30 12.63
C ARG A 103 -10.07 -3.93 11.94
N LEU A 104 -10.03 -2.92 11.08
CA LEU A 104 -11.22 -2.46 10.35
C LEU A 104 -11.70 -3.54 9.37
N LEU A 105 -10.77 -4.18 8.65
CA LEU A 105 -11.06 -5.30 7.77
C LEU A 105 -11.64 -6.48 8.57
N TRP A 106 -11.11 -6.78 9.76
CA TRP A 106 -11.70 -7.78 10.66
C TRP A 106 -13.16 -7.46 10.96
N ALA A 107 -13.44 -6.25 11.42
CA ALA A 107 -14.79 -5.84 11.78
C ALA A 107 -15.77 -5.93 10.60
N LYS A 108 -15.32 -5.65 9.37
CA LYS A 108 -16.15 -5.79 8.16
C LYS A 108 -16.37 -7.25 7.76
N LEU A 109 -15.33 -8.07 7.84
CA LEU A 109 -15.39 -9.49 7.45
C LEU A 109 -16.14 -10.34 8.48
N GLU A 110 -16.09 -9.99 9.76
CA GLU A 110 -16.80 -10.72 10.83
C GLU A 110 -18.32 -10.65 10.66
N LEU A 111 -18.83 -9.64 9.98
CA LEU A 111 -20.24 -9.51 9.61
C LEU A 111 -20.67 -10.48 8.49
N GLN A 112 -19.70 -11.05 7.77
CA GLN A 112 -19.95 -11.92 6.61
C GLN A 112 -20.10 -13.37 7.08
N LYS A 113 -21.32 -13.90 7.03
CA LYS A 113 -21.64 -15.23 7.57
C LYS A 113 -21.24 -16.38 6.64
N ASP A 114 -20.99 -16.08 5.37
CA ASP A 114 -20.77 -17.09 4.32
C ASP A 114 -19.33 -17.63 4.28
N ILE A 115 -18.41 -17.08 5.09
CA ILE A 115 -16.97 -17.39 5.02
C ILE A 115 -16.45 -18.29 6.15
N GLY A 116 -17.33 -18.77 7.04
CA GLY A 116 -16.93 -19.53 8.23
C GLY A 116 -16.50 -18.63 9.39
N THR A 117 -15.70 -19.16 10.33
CA THR A 117 -15.24 -18.39 11.50
C THR A 117 -13.91 -17.72 11.18
N LEU A 118 -13.82 -16.39 11.27
CA LEU A 118 -12.54 -15.70 11.12
C LEU A 118 -11.54 -16.14 12.19
N HIS A 119 -10.30 -16.38 11.76
CA HIS A 119 -9.21 -16.82 12.63
C HIS A 119 -8.06 -15.82 12.65
N THR A 120 -7.59 -15.41 11.47
CA THR A 120 -6.45 -14.48 11.31
C THR A 120 -6.70 -13.56 10.14
N ILE A 121 -6.33 -12.29 10.29
CA ILE A 121 -6.10 -11.38 9.17
C ILE A 121 -4.65 -10.94 9.24
N ARG A 122 -3.94 -11.13 8.13
CA ARG A 122 -2.60 -10.57 7.93
C ARG A 122 -2.66 -9.59 6.76
N LEU A 123 -2.35 -8.34 7.04
CA LEU A 123 -2.34 -7.25 6.08
C LEU A 123 -0.89 -6.85 5.82
N TYR A 124 -0.44 -7.08 4.60
CA TYR A 124 0.86 -6.67 4.11
C TYR A 124 0.74 -5.26 3.55
N GLU A 125 1.50 -4.33 4.12
CA GLU A 125 1.71 -2.97 3.59
C GLU A 125 2.67 -3.03 2.40
N ASP A 126 3.72 -3.84 2.55
CA ASP A 126 4.71 -4.16 1.52
C ASP A 126 4.99 -5.68 1.54
N GLU A 127 5.73 -6.19 0.55
CA GLU A 127 6.10 -7.61 0.51
C GLU A 127 6.91 -8.08 1.73
N ASP A 128 7.62 -7.15 2.38
CA ASP A 128 8.46 -7.40 3.54
C ASP A 128 7.85 -6.92 4.86
N LEU A 129 6.70 -6.24 4.86
CA LEU A 129 6.12 -5.63 6.07
C LEU A 129 4.63 -5.95 6.17
N TYR A 130 4.22 -6.56 7.28
CA TYR A 130 2.81 -6.85 7.54
C TYR A 130 2.41 -6.71 9.00
N ALA A 131 1.13 -6.40 9.21
CA ALA A 131 0.44 -6.48 10.49
C ALA A 131 -0.47 -7.71 10.53
N GLU A 132 -0.53 -8.38 11.67
CA GLU A 132 -1.38 -9.55 11.91
C GLU A 132 -2.27 -9.33 13.14
N VAL A 133 -3.57 -9.60 12.98
CA VAL A 133 -4.56 -9.67 14.07
C VAL A 133 -5.20 -11.05 14.08
N THR A 134 -5.44 -11.60 15.27
CA THR A 134 -5.96 -12.96 15.43
C THR A 134 -7.13 -12.99 16.41
N ALA A 135 -8.04 -13.96 16.22
CA ALA A 135 -9.17 -14.16 17.12
C ALA A 135 -8.70 -14.43 18.56
N VAL A 136 -7.58 -15.13 18.73
CA VAL A 136 -7.04 -15.53 20.04
C VAL A 136 -6.45 -14.35 20.81
N ALA A 137 -5.71 -13.46 20.12
CA ALA A 137 -5.09 -12.30 20.76
C ALA A 137 -6.10 -11.17 21.03
N GLY A 138 -7.22 -11.14 20.30
CA GLY A 138 -8.17 -10.04 20.30
C GLY A 138 -7.72 -8.87 19.41
N LEU A 139 -8.64 -7.94 19.14
CA LEU A 139 -8.44 -6.88 18.14
C LEU A 139 -7.70 -5.64 18.66
N ASP A 140 -7.39 -5.56 19.95
CA ASP A 140 -6.57 -4.48 20.53
C ASP A 140 -5.08 -4.83 20.58
N VAL A 141 -4.71 -6.02 20.08
CA VAL A 141 -3.36 -6.56 20.02
C VAL A 141 -3.06 -6.93 18.57
N ALA A 142 -1.85 -6.63 18.11
CA ALA A 142 -1.37 -7.05 16.80
C ALA A 142 0.08 -7.53 16.88
N THR A 143 0.49 -8.24 15.83
CA THR A 143 1.88 -8.57 15.57
C THR A 143 2.31 -7.85 14.30
N VAL A 144 3.32 -6.99 14.37
CA VAL A 144 3.93 -6.38 13.18
C VAL A 144 5.21 -7.14 12.86
N THR A 145 5.36 -7.59 11.63
CA THR A 145 6.53 -8.34 11.18
C THR A 145 7.19 -7.67 10.00
N ARG A 146 8.51 -7.54 10.06
CA ARG A 146 9.35 -7.16 8.92
C ARG A 146 10.31 -8.27 8.53
N ARG A 147 10.43 -8.54 7.24
CA ARG A 147 11.40 -9.46 6.63
C ARG A 147 12.62 -8.66 6.14
N TYR A 148 13.82 -9.14 6.46
CA TYR A 148 15.07 -8.61 5.95
C TYR A 148 15.80 -9.71 5.19
N SER A 149 16.13 -9.45 3.93
CA SER A 149 16.88 -10.37 3.10
C SER A 149 18.35 -9.97 3.03
N PHE A 150 19.26 -10.92 3.20
CA PHE A 150 20.69 -10.68 3.07
C PHE A 150 21.42 -11.90 2.51
N THR A 151 22.54 -11.66 1.81
CA THR A 151 23.42 -12.72 1.32
C THR A 151 24.59 -12.91 2.28
N SER A 152 24.76 -14.12 2.80
CA SER A 152 25.95 -14.51 3.54
C SER A 152 26.91 -15.23 2.61
N VAL A 153 28.14 -14.72 2.49
CA VAL A 153 29.22 -15.35 1.72
C VAL A 153 30.04 -16.22 2.65
N GLN A 154 30.13 -17.52 2.36
CA GLN A 154 31.07 -18.43 3.05
C GLN A 154 32.41 -18.47 2.30
N ASP A 155 33.48 -18.83 3.03
CA ASP A 155 34.81 -19.05 2.45
C ASP A 155 34.71 -20.03 1.28
N GLY A 156 34.98 -19.54 0.05
CA GLY A 156 34.77 -20.29 -1.20
C GLY A 156 33.82 -19.62 -2.21
N ASN A 157 33.39 -18.37 -1.99
CA ASN A 157 32.59 -17.57 -2.93
C ASN A 157 31.18 -18.10 -3.27
N GLN A 158 30.63 -19.03 -2.49
CA GLN A 158 29.22 -19.39 -2.61
C GLN A 158 28.39 -18.56 -1.63
N GLY A 159 27.67 -17.56 -2.15
CA GLY A 159 26.70 -16.77 -1.40
C GLY A 159 25.40 -17.53 -1.22
N ARG A 160 24.86 -17.56 0.00
CA ARG A 160 23.49 -18.02 0.28
C ARG A 160 22.63 -16.84 0.71
N GLU A 161 21.42 -16.76 0.19
CA GLU A 161 20.42 -15.79 0.61
C GLU A 161 19.67 -16.28 1.86
N TRP A 162 19.39 -15.36 2.76
CA TRP A 162 18.74 -15.58 4.04
C TRP A 162 17.62 -14.57 4.23
N ASP A 163 16.53 -15.03 4.81
CA ASP A 163 15.47 -14.16 5.31
C ASP A 163 15.47 -14.17 6.84
N CYS A 164 15.49 -12.97 7.42
CA CYS A 164 15.30 -12.73 8.84
C CYS A 164 13.95 -12.05 9.05
N PHE A 165 13.07 -12.67 9.82
CA PHE A 165 11.77 -12.12 10.21
C PHE A 165 11.87 -11.60 11.63
N VAL A 166 11.61 -10.30 11.78
CA VAL A 166 11.54 -9.61 13.07
C VAL A 166 10.08 -9.27 13.33
N SER A 167 9.49 -9.89 14.34
CA SER A 167 8.10 -9.70 14.74
C SER A 167 8.02 -9.01 16.08
N VAL A 168 7.18 -7.98 16.20
CA VAL A 168 6.85 -7.34 17.48
C VAL A 168 5.38 -7.56 17.77
N HIS A 169 5.10 -8.24 18.88
CA HIS A 169 3.76 -8.51 19.36
C HIS A 169 3.41 -7.60 20.54
N GLY A 170 2.26 -6.93 20.47
CA GLY A 170 1.86 -6.04 21.54
C GLY A 170 0.53 -5.33 21.33
N PRO A 171 0.09 -4.55 22.33
CA PRO A 171 -1.11 -3.74 22.21
C PRO A 171 -0.92 -2.68 21.13
N ILE A 172 -1.98 -2.40 20.38
CA ILE A 172 -2.02 -1.31 19.42
C ILE A 172 -2.18 -0.01 20.21
N ASP A 173 -1.23 0.91 20.08
CA ASP A 173 -1.29 2.19 20.77
C ASP A 173 -2.54 2.98 20.32
N PRO A 174 -3.40 3.43 21.24
CA PRO A 174 -4.66 4.07 20.88
C PRO A 174 -4.51 5.47 20.29
N VAL A 175 -3.33 6.08 20.39
CA VAL A 175 -3.03 7.42 19.87
C VAL A 175 -2.40 7.32 18.49
N THR A 176 -1.41 6.45 18.31
CA THR A 176 -0.68 6.30 17.04
C THR A 176 -1.27 5.24 16.13
N GLY A 177 -1.97 4.25 16.68
CA GLY A 177 -2.42 3.08 15.94
C GLY A 177 -1.31 2.06 15.65
N MET A 178 -0.12 2.21 16.24
CA MET A 178 1.02 1.34 15.97
C MET A 178 1.32 0.42 17.16
N VAL A 179 1.78 -0.80 16.89
CA VAL A 179 2.42 -1.66 17.90
C VAL A 179 3.87 -1.26 18.14
N THR A 180 4.56 -0.87 17.07
CA THR A 180 5.96 -0.40 17.10
C THR A 180 6.22 0.62 16.00
N ASP A 181 7.21 1.48 16.19
CA ASP A 181 7.69 2.37 15.12
C ASP A 181 8.40 1.54 14.03
N ILE A 182 7.97 1.65 12.78
CA ILE A 182 8.60 0.96 11.63
C ILE A 182 10.08 1.38 11.50
N GLY A 183 10.40 2.64 11.80
CA GLY A 183 11.77 3.12 11.87
C GLY A 183 12.58 2.44 12.98
N ALA A 184 11.94 2.01 14.08
CA ALA A 184 12.59 1.22 15.12
C ALA A 184 12.93 -0.19 14.62
N LEU A 185 12.04 -0.82 13.84
CA LEU A 185 12.33 -2.09 13.18
C LEU A 185 13.57 -1.95 12.28
N ASN A 186 13.65 -0.91 11.46
CA ASN A 186 14.79 -0.70 10.56
C ASN A 186 16.10 -0.40 11.32
N ARG A 187 16.04 0.22 12.50
CA ARG A 187 17.23 0.40 13.34
C ARG A 187 17.75 -0.93 13.87
N LEU A 188 16.87 -1.91 14.08
CA LEU A 188 17.29 -3.26 14.44
C LEU A 188 18.03 -3.96 13.30
N SER A 189 17.93 -3.50 12.04
CA SER A 189 18.50 -4.17 10.85
C SER A 189 19.77 -3.52 10.25
N ASN A 190 20.36 -2.50 10.89
CA ASN A 190 21.67 -1.93 10.51
C ASN A 190 22.85 -2.92 10.79
N TRP A 191 22.86 -4.05 10.09
CA TRP A 191 23.75 -5.21 10.28
C TRP A 191 24.98 -5.19 9.35
N SER A 192 25.33 -4.02 8.81
CA SER A 192 26.32 -3.85 7.73
C SER A 192 27.78 -4.18 8.09
N SER A 193 28.04 -4.95 9.16
CA SER A 193 29.40 -5.37 9.53
C SER A 193 29.50 -6.68 10.33
N ILE A 194 28.61 -7.65 10.13
CA ILE A 194 28.81 -8.99 10.71
C ILE A 194 29.64 -9.87 9.76
N SER A 195 30.96 -9.65 9.78
CA SER A 195 31.93 -10.61 9.26
C SER A 195 32.31 -11.60 10.36
N GLY A 196 32.12 -12.91 10.10
CA GLY A 196 32.75 -13.99 10.87
C GLY A 196 32.11 -14.30 12.23
N SER A 197 31.63 -15.54 12.39
CA SER A 197 31.45 -16.27 13.66
C SER A 197 30.56 -15.70 14.78
N ASN A 198 29.91 -14.54 14.64
CA ASN A 198 29.05 -13.97 15.69
C ASN A 198 27.54 -14.30 15.53
N TRP A 199 27.23 -15.58 15.34
CA TRP A 199 25.87 -16.11 15.53
C TRP A 199 25.21 -15.88 16.92
N PRO A 200 25.91 -15.58 18.05
CA PRO A 200 25.25 -15.38 19.34
C PRO A 200 24.41 -14.09 19.45
N PHE A 201 24.58 -13.10 18.57
CA PHE A 201 23.85 -11.82 18.67
C PHE A 201 22.37 -11.92 18.26
N LEU A 202 21.97 -12.97 17.51
CA LEU A 202 20.58 -13.20 17.10
C LEU A 202 19.63 -13.40 18.29
N PHE A 203 20.13 -13.87 19.44
CA PHE A 203 19.33 -14.15 20.63
C PHE A 203 19.30 -12.99 21.64
N GLN A 204 20.08 -11.93 21.44
CA GLN A 204 20.28 -10.90 22.47
C GLN A 204 19.26 -9.73 22.41
N LEU A 205 18.44 -9.68 21.35
CA LEU A 205 17.36 -8.70 21.16
C LEU A 205 15.95 -9.28 21.39
N ALA A 206 15.84 -10.60 21.63
CA ALA A 206 14.58 -11.22 21.97
C ALA A 206 14.20 -10.82 23.40
N ASP A 207 13.27 -9.87 23.53
CA ASP A 207 12.57 -9.59 24.77
C ASP A 207 11.18 -10.25 24.74
N SER A 208 10.35 -10.01 25.76
CA SER A 208 9.02 -10.61 25.84
C SER A 208 8.07 -10.22 24.69
N ARG A 209 8.42 -9.21 23.88
CA ARG A 209 7.56 -8.67 22.80
C ARG A 209 8.16 -8.83 21.42
N THR A 210 9.47 -9.00 21.32
CA THR A 210 10.22 -9.02 20.06
C THR A 210 10.73 -10.43 19.80
N CYS A 211 10.28 -11.03 18.70
CA CYS A 211 10.71 -12.35 18.26
C CYS A 211 11.53 -12.20 16.97
N VAL A 212 12.71 -12.83 16.94
CA VAL A 212 13.58 -12.83 15.76
C VAL A 212 13.74 -14.27 15.31
N SER A 213 13.43 -14.54 14.04
CA SER A 213 13.66 -15.85 13.43
C SER A 213 14.40 -15.68 12.11
N CYS A 214 15.42 -16.49 11.89
CA CYS A 214 16.16 -16.54 10.63
C CYS A 214 15.99 -17.92 10.03
N SER A 215 15.61 -17.98 8.75
CA SER A 215 15.43 -19.24 8.04
C SER A 215 16.25 -19.29 6.75
N LEU A 216 16.74 -20.49 6.45
CA LEU A 216 17.48 -20.84 5.24
C LEU A 216 16.48 -21.23 4.16
N GLY A 217 15.84 -20.26 3.51
CA GLY A 217 15.01 -20.45 2.31
C GLY A 217 13.91 -21.53 2.35
N THR A 218 13.61 -22.15 3.50
CA THR A 218 12.57 -23.17 3.67
C THR A 218 11.95 -23.04 5.07
N CYS A 219 10.66 -22.69 5.09
CA CYS A 219 9.85 -22.41 6.28
C CYS A 219 9.68 -23.61 7.22
N SER A 220 9.80 -23.38 8.53
CA SER A 220 9.03 -24.13 9.54
C SER A 220 8.87 -23.32 10.84
N SER A 221 7.79 -23.61 11.57
CA SER A 221 7.08 -22.76 12.53
C SER A 221 7.38 -23.00 14.02
N ASN A 222 6.95 -22.02 14.83
CA ASN A 222 6.59 -22.03 16.27
C ASN A 222 7.67 -21.77 17.34
N LEU A 223 7.33 -20.89 18.31
CA LEU A 223 7.14 -21.23 19.75
C LEU A 223 6.64 -20.01 20.59
N GLN A 224 5.71 -20.29 21.51
CA GLN A 224 5.06 -19.38 22.49
C GLN A 224 5.84 -19.32 23.83
N GLY A 225 5.64 -18.24 24.61
CA GLY A 225 6.03 -18.15 26.02
C GLY A 225 5.28 -17.05 26.80
N ASP A 226 4.70 -17.44 27.94
CA ASP A 226 3.80 -16.71 28.84
C ASP A 226 4.46 -15.65 29.77
N GLY A 227 3.67 -14.66 30.26
CA GLY A 227 3.77 -14.21 31.66
C GLY A 227 3.69 -12.71 32.03
N ALA A 228 2.50 -12.29 32.53
CA ALA A 228 2.22 -11.43 33.72
C ALA A 228 2.56 -9.90 33.84
N ALA A 229 1.51 -9.08 33.64
CA ALA A 229 0.77 -8.17 34.57
C ALA A 229 1.39 -7.06 35.49
N PHE A 230 0.57 -5.99 35.67
CA PHE A 230 0.49 -4.88 36.69
C PHE A 230 1.19 -3.52 36.39
N VAL A 231 0.68 -2.30 36.65
CA VAL A 231 -0.64 -1.70 37.00
C VAL A 231 -0.56 -0.14 37.04
N ARG A 232 -1.67 0.57 36.65
CA ARG A 232 -2.21 1.92 37.04
C ARG A 232 -1.35 3.20 36.94
N LEU A 233 -1.85 4.45 36.84
CA LEU A 233 -3.11 5.17 36.50
C LEU A 233 -2.71 6.67 36.56
N GLY A 234 -3.33 7.59 35.80
CA GLY A 234 -3.17 9.03 36.06
C GLY A 234 -3.84 9.96 35.06
N CYS A 235 -4.97 10.54 35.46
CA CYS A 235 -5.92 11.36 34.70
C CYS A 235 -5.55 12.87 34.76
N SER A 236 -5.98 13.70 33.79
CA SER A 236 -6.86 14.86 34.03
C SER A 236 -6.93 15.83 32.83
N MET A 237 -8.05 16.55 32.81
CA MET A 237 -8.80 17.18 31.74
C MET A 237 -8.76 18.72 31.89
N LYS A 238 -8.95 19.50 30.80
CA LYS A 238 -10.03 20.52 30.65
C LYS A 238 -9.77 21.63 29.60
N THR A 239 -10.66 21.64 28.59
CA THR A 239 -11.50 22.74 28.05
C THR A 239 -10.95 24.15 27.77
N GLY A 240 -11.30 24.67 26.58
CA GLY A 240 -11.47 26.09 26.27
C GLY A 240 -12.07 26.32 24.88
N LEU A 241 -13.18 27.07 24.81
CA LEU A 241 -14.10 27.24 23.68
C LEU A 241 -13.93 28.64 23.00
N ILE A 242 -14.30 28.70 21.71
CA ILE A 242 -14.86 29.83 20.93
C ILE A 242 -13.93 30.98 20.49
N PHE A 243 -13.89 31.23 19.17
CA PHE A 243 -14.15 32.50 18.44
C PHE A 243 -14.15 32.11 16.94
N GLY A 244 -15.06 32.47 16.04
CA GLY A 244 -15.92 33.64 15.90
C GLY A 244 -15.78 34.11 14.44
N LEU A 245 -16.86 34.03 13.67
CA LEU A 245 -16.99 34.34 12.23
C LEU A 245 -16.14 35.55 11.75
N LEU A 246 -15.28 35.32 10.74
CA LEU A 246 -14.77 36.33 9.79
C LEU A 246 -13.97 35.63 8.65
N MET A 247 -14.65 34.94 7.73
CA MET A 247 -13.97 34.22 6.63
C MET A 247 -14.88 34.12 5.39
N LEU A 248 -15.20 35.24 4.76
CA LEU A 248 -15.97 35.22 3.50
C LEU A 248 -15.45 36.14 2.40
N CYS A 249 -14.33 36.83 2.59
CA CYS A 249 -13.69 37.64 1.54
C CYS A 249 -12.25 37.21 1.18
N LEU A 250 -11.66 36.24 1.90
CA LEU A 250 -10.36 35.64 1.57
C LEU A 250 -10.47 34.31 0.82
N LEU A 251 -11.68 33.78 0.65
CA LEU A 251 -11.93 32.49 -0.02
C LEU A 251 -11.88 32.60 -1.55
N TRP A 252 -12.13 33.76 -2.13
CA TRP A 252 -12.21 33.90 -3.60
C TRP A 252 -10.87 33.65 -4.32
N PRO A 253 -9.71 34.19 -3.89
CA PRO A 253 -8.43 33.90 -4.52
C PRO A 253 -8.00 32.43 -4.32
N ALA A 254 -8.31 31.86 -3.16
CA ALA A 254 -7.99 30.47 -2.85
C ALA A 254 -8.82 29.49 -3.67
N VAL A 255 -10.11 29.76 -3.86
CA VAL A 255 -11.02 28.95 -4.69
C VAL A 255 -10.67 29.08 -6.17
N ALA A 256 -10.39 30.29 -6.67
CA ALA A 256 -9.97 30.49 -8.06
C ALA A 256 -8.63 29.78 -8.37
N ARG A 257 -7.65 29.89 -7.45
CA ARG A 257 -6.37 29.20 -7.59
C ARG A 257 -6.49 27.68 -7.47
N SER A 258 -7.40 27.20 -6.61
CA SER A 258 -7.72 25.78 -6.51
C SER A 258 -8.42 25.25 -7.77
N ALA A 259 -9.23 26.06 -8.45
CA ALA A 259 -9.84 25.67 -9.71
C ALA A 259 -8.79 25.58 -10.83
N GLU A 260 -7.90 26.58 -10.94
CA GLU A 260 -6.79 26.58 -11.90
C GLU A 260 -5.81 25.42 -11.67
N ASP A 261 -5.44 25.16 -10.41
CA ASP A 261 -4.60 24.01 -10.06
C ASP A 261 -5.31 22.68 -10.37
N GLY A 262 -6.62 22.60 -10.14
CA GLY A 262 -7.44 21.42 -10.49
C GLY A 262 -7.42 21.13 -11.99
N GLU A 263 -7.64 22.14 -12.82
CA GLU A 263 -7.55 22.02 -14.28
C GLU A 263 -6.13 21.63 -14.74
N ALA A 264 -5.10 22.20 -14.13
CA ALA A 264 -3.71 21.87 -14.44
C ALA A 264 -3.38 20.40 -14.11
N ILE A 265 -3.87 19.88 -12.98
CA ILE A 265 -3.70 18.47 -12.60
C ILE A 265 -4.44 17.56 -13.58
N GLU A 266 -5.69 17.88 -13.91
CA GLU A 266 -6.44 17.10 -14.89
C GLU A 266 -5.71 17.05 -16.23
N ARG A 267 -5.14 18.18 -16.63
CA ARG A 267 -4.34 18.29 -17.85
C ARG A 267 -3.09 17.43 -17.77
N THR A 268 -2.34 17.45 -16.66
CA THR A 268 -1.15 16.60 -16.49
C THR A 268 -1.49 15.12 -16.66
N VAL A 269 -2.58 14.64 -16.03
CA VAL A 269 -2.99 13.22 -16.14
C VAL A 269 -3.41 12.86 -17.57
N LYS A 270 -4.21 13.72 -18.22
CA LYS A 270 -4.60 13.53 -19.63
C LYS A 270 -3.41 13.57 -20.58
N ASP A 271 -2.50 14.52 -20.37
CA ASP A 271 -1.28 14.67 -21.15
C ASP A 271 -0.35 13.46 -20.98
N ALA A 272 -0.29 12.85 -19.79
CA ALA A 272 0.51 11.63 -19.55
C ALA A 272 0.01 10.44 -20.38
N ALA A 273 -1.30 10.19 -20.36
CA ALA A 273 -1.93 9.16 -21.17
C ALA A 273 -1.78 9.45 -22.68
N MET A 274 -1.95 10.71 -23.09
CA MET A 274 -1.84 11.11 -24.49
C MET A 274 -0.39 11.07 -25.01
N ALA A 275 0.59 11.51 -24.23
CA ALA A 275 1.99 11.54 -24.63
C ALA A 275 2.51 10.12 -24.85
N ALA A 276 2.15 9.17 -23.99
CA ALA A 276 2.48 7.75 -24.18
C ALA A 276 1.82 7.18 -25.45
N ALA A 277 0.54 7.48 -25.69
CA ALA A 277 -0.20 7.00 -26.86
C ALA A 277 0.36 7.55 -28.19
N THR A 278 0.71 8.84 -28.21
CA THR A 278 1.18 9.54 -29.41
C THR A 278 2.69 9.42 -29.64
N PHE A 279 3.42 8.71 -28.77
CA PHE A 279 4.86 8.54 -28.87
C PHE A 279 5.31 7.99 -30.23
N SER A 280 4.52 7.10 -30.84
CA SER A 280 4.82 6.50 -32.14
C SER A 280 4.99 7.52 -33.28
N GLU A 281 4.32 8.66 -33.14
CA GLU A 281 4.34 9.77 -34.10
C GLU A 281 5.36 10.83 -33.68
N ALA A 282 5.38 11.20 -32.39
CA ALA A 282 6.21 12.28 -31.88
C ALA A 282 7.69 11.92 -31.73
N ARG A 283 8.00 10.66 -31.37
CA ARG A 283 9.36 10.19 -31.05
C ARG A 283 10.10 11.05 -30.02
N ASP A 284 9.35 11.68 -29.13
CA ASP A 284 9.90 12.55 -28.10
C ASP A 284 9.69 11.93 -26.71
N LYS A 285 10.74 11.26 -26.20
CA LYS A 285 10.72 10.67 -24.86
C LYS A 285 10.56 11.72 -23.77
N GLN A 286 11.13 12.92 -23.98
CA GLN A 286 11.06 13.99 -22.98
C GLN A 286 9.64 14.56 -22.86
N SER A 287 8.83 14.50 -23.92
CA SER A 287 7.41 14.87 -23.83
C SER A 287 6.63 14.02 -22.83
N VAL A 288 6.98 12.73 -22.68
CA VAL A 288 6.40 11.79 -21.71
C VAL A 288 7.06 11.98 -20.34
N LEU A 289 8.39 11.87 -20.29
CA LEU A 289 9.15 11.85 -19.04
C LEU A 289 8.98 13.15 -18.24
N LYS A 290 8.79 14.31 -18.88
CA LYS A 290 8.62 15.59 -18.17
C LYS A 290 7.35 15.68 -17.30
N LEU A 291 6.40 14.76 -17.47
CA LEU A 291 5.14 14.73 -16.72
C LEU A 291 5.28 14.01 -15.37
N TYR A 292 6.39 13.29 -15.21
CA TYR A 292 6.74 12.56 -14.01
C TYR A 292 7.83 13.30 -13.22
N THR A 293 7.91 13.09 -11.91
CA THR A 293 9.06 13.53 -11.12
C THR A 293 10.25 12.59 -11.32
N LYS A 294 11.44 12.99 -10.88
CA LYS A 294 12.66 12.16 -10.99
C LYS A 294 12.60 10.91 -10.09
N ASP A 295 11.95 11.04 -8.95
CA ASP A 295 11.72 10.01 -7.93
C ASP A 295 10.38 9.29 -8.12
N TYR A 296 9.86 9.26 -9.35
CA TYR A 296 8.58 8.61 -9.64
C TYR A 296 8.61 7.10 -9.36
N VAL A 297 7.53 6.62 -8.72
CA VAL A 297 7.25 5.20 -8.51
C VAL A 297 5.81 4.88 -8.92
N GLY A 298 5.65 4.13 -10.00
CA GLY A 298 4.39 3.53 -10.42
C GLY A 298 4.26 2.12 -9.87
N ILE A 299 3.02 1.65 -9.69
CA ILE A 299 2.72 0.26 -9.42
C ILE A 299 1.59 -0.18 -10.35
N GLN A 300 1.89 -1.16 -11.21
CA GLN A 300 0.97 -1.71 -12.19
C GLN A 300 0.74 -3.19 -11.88
N ASP A 301 -0.49 -3.56 -11.51
CA ASP A 301 -0.88 -4.96 -11.22
C ASP A 301 0.05 -5.71 -10.24
N GLY A 302 0.62 -5.02 -9.24
CA GLY A 302 1.55 -5.61 -8.27
C GLY A 302 3.01 -5.35 -8.56
N GLU A 303 3.36 -4.97 -9.78
CA GLU A 303 4.75 -4.76 -10.20
C GLU A 303 5.13 -3.28 -10.06
N THR A 304 6.29 -3.03 -9.43
CA THR A 304 6.81 -1.66 -9.26
C THR A 304 7.52 -1.20 -10.53
N GLU A 305 7.17 -0.01 -11.01
CA GLU A 305 7.76 0.63 -12.17
C GLU A 305 8.39 1.98 -11.80
N GLY A 306 9.68 2.13 -12.05
CA GLY A 306 10.35 3.41 -11.88
C GLY A 306 10.26 4.27 -13.14
N ARG A 307 10.66 5.54 -13.02
CA ARG A 307 10.83 6.44 -14.18
C ARG A 307 11.75 5.85 -15.26
N ASP A 308 12.81 5.16 -14.84
CA ASP A 308 13.77 4.51 -15.76
C ASP A 308 13.12 3.35 -16.54
N SER A 309 12.12 2.68 -15.96
CA SER A 309 11.33 1.66 -16.66
C SER A 309 10.51 2.27 -17.79
N ILE A 310 9.91 3.45 -17.57
CA ILE A 310 9.20 4.21 -18.61
C ILE A 310 10.16 4.58 -19.75
N GLU A 311 11.33 5.14 -19.42
CA GLU A 311 12.33 5.52 -20.42
C GLU A 311 12.82 4.31 -21.23
N LYS A 312 13.04 3.17 -20.56
CA LYS A 312 13.40 1.92 -21.20
C LYS A 312 12.30 1.44 -22.15
N TRP A 313 11.04 1.42 -21.70
CA TRP A 313 9.91 1.01 -22.53
C TRP A 313 9.77 1.88 -23.78
N LEU A 314 9.89 3.20 -23.64
CA LEU A 314 9.88 4.13 -24.78
C LEU A 314 11.03 3.87 -25.76
N SER A 315 12.21 3.50 -25.24
CA SER A 315 13.38 3.17 -26.06
C SER A 315 13.21 1.86 -26.81
N ASP A 316 12.67 0.84 -26.16
CA ASP A 316 12.35 -0.45 -26.79
C ASP A 316 11.29 -0.25 -27.88
N TYR A 317 10.27 0.56 -27.59
CA TYR A 317 9.21 0.87 -28.55
C TYR A 317 9.75 1.64 -29.77
N GLU A 318 10.59 2.66 -29.55
CA GLU A 318 11.27 3.38 -30.63
C GLU A 318 12.09 2.43 -31.53
N SER A 319 12.85 1.51 -30.93
CA SER A 319 13.63 0.52 -31.66
C SER A 319 12.76 -0.38 -32.55
N GLU A 320 11.61 -0.83 -32.05
CA GLU A 320 10.67 -1.65 -32.83
C GLU A 320 10.09 -0.87 -34.01
N LEU A 321 9.75 0.39 -33.80
CA LEU A 321 9.25 1.25 -34.87
C LEU A 321 10.33 1.53 -35.92
N ASP A 322 11.59 1.67 -35.53
CA ASP A 322 12.72 1.84 -36.46
C ASP A 322 12.97 0.59 -37.31
N LYS A 323 12.61 -0.60 -36.80
CA LYS A 323 12.56 -1.86 -37.56
C LYS A 323 11.34 -1.96 -38.50
N GLY A 324 10.53 -0.91 -38.58
CA GLY A 324 9.34 -0.85 -39.44
C GLY A 324 8.06 -1.38 -38.81
N SER A 325 8.02 -1.55 -37.48
CA SER A 325 6.76 -1.85 -36.78
C SER A 325 5.73 -0.75 -37.03
N THR A 326 4.48 -1.16 -37.25
CA THR A 326 3.33 -0.24 -37.39
C THR A 326 2.50 -0.18 -36.11
N LEU A 327 3.03 -0.70 -35.00
CA LEU A 327 2.38 -0.67 -33.70
C LEU A 327 2.13 0.78 -33.27
N ARG A 328 0.89 1.11 -32.92
CA ARG A 328 0.48 2.39 -32.34
C ARG A 328 -0.36 2.12 -31.10
N PHE A 329 -0.35 3.06 -30.18
CA PHE A 329 -1.16 3.00 -28.99
C PHE A 329 -2.26 4.06 -29.01
N ILE A 330 -3.42 3.73 -28.45
CA ILE A 330 -4.48 4.68 -28.14
C ILE A 330 -4.66 4.66 -26.63
N GLY A 331 -4.46 5.81 -25.98
CA GLY A 331 -4.64 6.00 -24.55
C GLY A 331 -5.75 7.00 -24.28
N ALA A 332 -6.66 6.67 -23.37
CA ALA A 332 -7.70 7.58 -22.91
C ALA A 332 -7.89 7.46 -21.40
N VAL A 333 -8.23 8.58 -20.77
CA VAL A 333 -8.63 8.64 -19.35
C VAL A 333 -10.04 9.19 -19.23
N SER A 334 -10.83 8.60 -18.33
CA SER A 334 -12.21 9.00 -18.05
C SER A 334 -12.48 8.98 -16.54
N ASN A 335 -13.64 9.51 -16.12
CA ASN A 335 -14.06 9.55 -14.71
C ASN A 335 -13.00 10.15 -13.74
N LEU A 336 -12.20 11.08 -14.26
CA LEU A 336 -11.12 11.73 -13.52
C LEU A 336 -11.68 12.61 -12.40
N GLN A 337 -11.27 12.32 -11.17
CA GLN A 337 -11.60 13.11 -9.98
C GLN A 337 -10.32 13.57 -9.30
N VAL A 338 -10.21 14.88 -9.09
CA VAL A 338 -9.05 15.51 -8.46
C VAL A 338 -9.41 15.98 -7.05
N ARG A 339 -8.46 15.82 -6.13
CA ARG A 339 -8.48 16.37 -4.78
C ARG A 339 -7.16 17.10 -4.51
N LEU A 340 -7.26 18.38 -4.20
CA LEU A 340 -6.13 19.25 -3.91
C LEU A 340 -5.80 19.29 -2.42
N THR A 341 -4.52 19.21 -2.10
CA THR A 341 -3.98 19.29 -0.73
C THR A 341 -2.80 20.25 -0.66
N GLY A 342 -3.01 21.51 -1.10
CA GLY A 342 -1.96 22.53 -1.10
C GLY A 342 -1.03 22.40 -2.32
N SER A 343 0.25 22.09 -2.10
CA SER A 343 1.24 21.88 -3.18
C SER A 343 1.24 20.45 -3.72
N THR A 344 0.24 19.66 -3.34
CA THR A 344 0.11 18.26 -3.69
C THR A 344 -1.33 17.93 -4.05
N ALA A 345 -1.53 16.83 -4.78
CA ALA A 345 -2.83 16.43 -5.26
C ALA A 345 -2.95 14.92 -5.39
N TRP A 346 -4.21 14.50 -5.41
CA TRP A 346 -4.66 13.14 -5.56
C TRP A 346 -5.62 13.10 -6.75
N ALA A 347 -5.44 12.15 -7.66
CA ALA A 347 -6.32 11.98 -8.81
C ALA A 347 -6.70 10.50 -8.97
N THR A 348 -8.00 10.20 -9.08
CA THR A 348 -8.49 8.87 -9.47
C THR A 348 -9.13 8.94 -10.83
N TYR A 349 -8.87 7.97 -11.72
CA TYR A 349 -9.43 7.94 -13.06
C TYR A 349 -9.49 6.51 -13.60
N ASP A 350 -10.38 6.29 -14.55
CA ASP A 350 -10.36 5.09 -15.37
C ASP A 350 -9.42 5.31 -16.55
N TYR A 351 -8.70 4.26 -16.95
CA TYR A 351 -7.82 4.28 -18.11
C TYR A 351 -8.23 3.21 -19.13
N VAL A 352 -7.98 3.51 -20.40
CA VAL A 352 -8.00 2.54 -21.50
C VAL A 352 -6.74 2.74 -22.33
N PHE A 353 -6.04 1.66 -22.60
CA PHE A 353 -4.83 1.64 -23.40
C PHE A 353 -4.92 0.51 -24.45
N GLN A 354 -4.96 0.86 -25.72
CA GLN A 354 -5.15 -0.11 -26.82
C GLN A 354 -3.91 -0.17 -27.69
N ALA A 355 -3.48 -1.38 -28.04
CA ALA A 355 -2.45 -1.65 -29.03
C ALA A 355 -3.10 -1.93 -30.40
N ILE A 356 -2.66 -1.20 -31.42
CA ILE A 356 -3.14 -1.32 -32.80
C ILE A 356 -1.96 -1.54 -33.72
N ARG A 357 -2.02 -2.52 -34.61
CA ARG A 357 -0.98 -2.77 -35.62
C ARG A 357 -1.62 -2.90 -36.99
N LYS A 358 -1.10 -2.16 -37.97
CA LYS A 358 -1.66 -2.10 -39.35
C LYS A 358 -3.16 -1.73 -39.41
N GLY A 359 -3.67 -1.05 -38.39
CA GLY A 359 -5.09 -0.69 -38.29
C GLY A 359 -5.96 -1.75 -37.61
N ASP A 360 -5.41 -2.92 -37.29
CA ASP A 360 -6.09 -3.98 -36.57
C ASP A 360 -5.84 -3.88 -35.06
N PHE A 361 -6.89 -4.12 -34.28
CA PHE A 361 -6.82 -4.22 -32.84
C PHE A 361 -6.02 -5.46 -32.42
N GLU A 362 -4.94 -5.28 -31.64
CA GLU A 362 -4.14 -6.40 -31.12
C GLU A 362 -4.48 -6.72 -29.66
N ALA A 363 -4.58 -5.69 -28.82
CA ALA A 363 -4.83 -5.85 -27.40
C ALA A 363 -5.43 -4.57 -26.81
N GLN A 364 -6.14 -4.73 -25.69
CA GLN A 364 -6.56 -3.64 -24.83
C GLN A 364 -6.20 -3.97 -23.40
N ASP A 365 -5.72 -2.95 -22.72
CA ASP A 365 -5.77 -2.88 -21.29
C ASP A 365 -6.72 -1.76 -20.84
N SER A 366 -7.40 -1.96 -19.72
CA SER A 366 -8.28 -0.95 -19.15
C SER A 366 -8.48 -1.21 -17.67
N GLY A 367 -8.56 -0.16 -16.88
CA GLY A 367 -8.55 -0.28 -15.44
C GLY A 367 -8.84 1.02 -14.71
N GLN A 368 -8.58 1.00 -13.42
CA GLN A 368 -8.60 2.21 -12.60
C GLN A 368 -7.18 2.55 -12.21
N CYS A 369 -6.93 3.85 -12.09
CA CYS A 369 -5.67 4.40 -11.64
C CYS A 369 -5.89 5.43 -10.54
N THR A 370 -4.89 5.54 -9.70
CA THR A 370 -4.75 6.51 -8.63
C THR A 370 -3.38 7.16 -8.75
N ALA A 371 -3.34 8.45 -9.05
CA ALA A 371 -2.13 9.24 -9.18
C ALA A 371 -1.96 10.21 -7.99
N LEU A 372 -0.75 10.24 -7.45
CA LEU A 372 -0.27 11.28 -6.57
C LEU A 372 0.57 12.28 -7.36
N LEU A 373 0.22 13.55 -7.24
CA LEU A 373 0.91 14.63 -7.92
C LEU A 373 1.46 15.64 -6.92
N ARG A 374 2.57 16.27 -7.28
CA ARG A 374 3.13 17.39 -6.53
C ARG A 374 3.49 18.53 -7.46
N LYS A 375 3.46 19.74 -6.91
CA LYS A 375 3.77 20.97 -7.62
C LYS A 375 5.26 21.25 -7.54
N GLU A 376 5.94 21.25 -8.69
CA GLU A 376 7.35 21.63 -8.85
C GLU A 376 7.44 22.91 -9.69
N GLY A 377 7.64 24.05 -9.03
CA GLY A 377 7.56 25.36 -9.68
C GLY A 377 6.14 25.65 -10.19
N PRO A 378 5.95 25.96 -11.49
CA PRO A 378 4.62 26.15 -12.06
C PRO A 378 3.94 24.85 -12.51
N LEU A 379 4.63 23.71 -12.46
CA LEU A 379 4.16 22.45 -13.04
C LEU A 379 3.62 21.50 -11.97
N TRP A 380 2.57 20.77 -12.33
CA TRP A 380 2.10 19.61 -11.60
C TRP A 380 2.68 18.35 -12.23
N LEU A 381 3.40 17.55 -11.44
CA LEU A 381 4.08 16.35 -11.88
C LEU A 381 3.59 15.14 -11.09
N ILE A 382 3.48 14.01 -11.76
CA ILE A 382 3.13 12.72 -11.16
C ILE A 382 4.37 12.16 -10.49
N PHE A 383 4.30 11.88 -9.19
CA PHE A 383 5.41 11.24 -8.47
C PHE A 383 5.07 9.82 -8.02
N HIS A 384 3.79 9.44 -8.03
CA HIS A 384 3.39 8.08 -7.71
C HIS A 384 2.09 7.71 -8.41
N GLU A 385 1.96 6.48 -8.89
CA GLU A 385 0.72 5.98 -9.50
C GLU A 385 0.46 4.54 -9.10
N HIS A 386 -0.80 4.18 -8.92
CA HIS A 386 -1.27 2.81 -8.82
C HIS A 386 -2.32 2.58 -9.88
N CYS A 387 -2.14 1.57 -10.71
CA CYS A 387 -3.11 1.18 -11.72
C CYS A 387 -3.37 -0.31 -11.61
N SER A 388 -4.65 -0.68 -11.68
CA SER A 388 -5.06 -2.07 -11.72
C SER A 388 -6.03 -2.31 -12.87
N LYS A 389 -5.87 -3.45 -13.53
CA LYS A 389 -6.81 -3.84 -14.59
C LYS A 389 -8.21 -4.01 -14.05
N THR A 390 -9.19 -3.57 -14.84
CA THR A 390 -10.60 -3.86 -14.61
C THR A 390 -10.72 -5.38 -14.57
N ARG A 391 -11.06 -5.92 -13.41
CA ARG A 391 -11.28 -7.36 -13.27
C ARG A 391 -12.44 -7.71 -14.20
N SER A 392 -12.15 -8.41 -15.30
CA SER A 392 -13.17 -8.86 -16.24
C SER A 392 -14.26 -9.53 -15.42
N GLY A 393 -15.46 -8.94 -15.42
CA GLY A 393 -16.56 -9.36 -14.58
C GLY A 393 -16.72 -10.87 -14.69
N PHE A 394 -16.75 -11.54 -13.53
CA PHE A 394 -17.20 -12.91 -13.46
C PHE A 394 -18.54 -12.99 -14.19
N GLY A 395 -18.54 -13.65 -15.36
CA GLY A 395 -19.76 -13.94 -16.08
C GLY A 395 -20.74 -14.63 -15.13
N LYS A 396 -21.97 -14.14 -15.13
CA LYS A 396 -23.11 -14.71 -14.39
C LYS A 396 -23.27 -16.21 -14.63
#